data_AF-A0A351J9P9-F1
#
_entry.id   AF-A0A351J9P9-F1
#
_cell.length_a   1.000
_cell.length_b   1.000
_cell.length_c   1.000
_cell.angle_alpha   90.00
_cell.angle_beta   90.00
_cell.angle_gamma   90.00
#
_symmetry.space_group_name_H-M   'P 1'
#
loop_
_entity.id
_entity.type
_entity.pdbx_description
1 polymer ?
#
loop_
_entity_poly.entity_id
_entity_poly.type
_entity_poly.pdbx_seq_one_letter_code
_entity_poly.pdbx_strand_id
1 'polypeptide(L)'
;MYAVDISDPRHPKPGSQLDLPFPMKVVAVDNYLYVADGGLYVFDISAPSQPKKCKAIFTGDIQQDLAIDQTNLFVVEKKGLHIFDITNPKEPVKVNSLTIPDSSYRISVRDQNVFIANYYEGLLIIGLE
;
A
#
# COMPACT_ATOMS: atom_id res chain seq x y z
N MET A 1 -7.56 9.92 8.04
CA MET A 1 -8.37 8.98 7.23
C MET A 1 -9.70 8.69 7.94
N TYR A 2 -10.82 8.64 7.22
CA TYR A 2 -12.12 8.21 7.77
C TYR A 2 -12.43 6.79 7.29
N ALA A 3 -12.82 5.90 8.19
CA ALA A 3 -13.48 4.66 7.85
C ALA A 3 -14.99 4.94 7.67
N VAL A 4 -15.61 4.30 6.69
CA VAL A 4 -17.05 4.36 6.45
C VAL A 4 -17.55 2.93 6.33
N ASP A 5 -18.57 2.57 7.10
CA ASP A 5 -19.26 1.31 6.96
C ASP A 5 -20.18 1.38 5.73
N ILE A 6 -19.93 0.50 4.76
CA ILE A 6 -20.66 0.39 3.49
C ILE A 6 -21.41 -0.94 3.37
N SER A 7 -21.70 -1.60 4.49
CA SER A 7 -22.48 -2.85 4.52
C SER A 7 -23.86 -2.70 3.85
N ASP A 8 -24.47 -1.52 3.91
CA ASP A 8 -25.51 -1.08 2.99
C ASP A 8 -24.96 0.06 2.10
N PRO A 9 -24.65 -0.20 0.82
CA PRO A 9 -24.13 0.81 -0.10
C PRO A 9 -25.07 2.00 -0.32
N ARG A 10 -26.36 1.85 -0.04
CA ARG A 10 -27.35 2.92 -0.16
C ARG A 10 -27.44 3.80 1.09
N HIS A 11 -26.94 3.30 2.23
CA HIS A 11 -26.94 4.01 3.49
C HIS A 11 -25.59 3.87 4.21
N PRO A 12 -24.50 4.46 3.66
CA PRO A 12 -23.20 4.43 4.31
C PRO A 12 -23.24 5.08 5.69
N LYS A 13 -22.55 4.48 6.66
CA LYS A 13 -22.46 5.01 8.03
C LYS A 13 -21.04 5.48 8.34
N PRO A 14 -20.87 6.63 9.02
CA PRO A 14 -19.55 7.03 9.50
C PRO A 14 -18.96 5.96 10.42
N GLY A 15 -17.70 5.58 10.18
CA GLY A 15 -16.91 4.70 11.03
C GLY A 15 -15.91 5.50 11.88
N SER A 16 -14.78 4.87 12.20
CA SER A 16 -13.71 5.51 12.99
C SER A 16 -12.82 6.44 12.16
N GLN A 17 -12.18 7.40 12.83
CA GLN A 17 -11.12 8.22 12.24
C GLN A 17 -9.75 7.73 12.70
N LEU A 18 -8.81 7.60 11.76
CA LEU A 18 -7.39 7.42 12.04
C LEU A 18 -6.66 8.73 11.79
N ASP A 19 -5.84 9.13 12.77
CA ASP A 19 -4.93 10.26 12.63
C ASP A 19 -3.71 9.81 11.82
N LEU A 20 -3.79 10.12 10.53
CA LEU A 20 -2.79 9.86 9.50
C LEU A 20 -2.62 11.22 8.81
N PRO A 21 -1.49 11.92 9.00
CA PRO A 21 -1.33 13.30 8.56
C PRO A 21 -1.32 13.44 7.02
N PHE A 22 -0.78 12.46 6.29
CA PHE A 22 -0.64 12.51 4.83
C PHE A 22 -0.89 11.14 4.14
N PRO A 23 -2.04 10.47 4.36
CA PRO A 23 -2.33 9.18 3.76
C PRO A 23 -2.48 9.31 2.24
N MET A 24 -1.59 8.67 1.49
CA MET A 24 -1.53 8.70 0.04
C MET A 24 -2.31 7.55 -0.60
N LYS A 25 -2.20 6.36 -0.03
CA LYS A 25 -2.82 5.13 -0.54
C LYS A 25 -3.12 4.16 0.58
N VAL A 26 -4.19 3.38 0.42
CA VAL A 26 -4.46 2.21 1.24
C VAL A 26 -4.80 0.99 0.39
N VAL A 27 -4.42 -0.19 0.87
CA VAL A 27 -4.82 -1.51 0.34
C VAL A 27 -5.07 -2.45 1.51
N ALA A 28 -6.00 -3.40 1.36
CA ALA A 28 -6.37 -4.32 2.43
C ALA A 28 -6.16 -5.78 2.01
N VAL A 29 -5.70 -6.60 2.96
CA VAL A 29 -5.63 -8.06 2.85
C VAL A 29 -6.17 -8.65 4.14
N ASP A 30 -7.20 -9.48 4.02
CA ASP A 30 -7.96 -9.99 5.16
C ASP A 30 -8.37 -8.86 6.12
N ASN A 31 -7.98 -8.97 7.39
CA ASN A 31 -8.24 -7.99 8.45
C ASN A 31 -7.09 -6.99 8.60
N TYR A 32 -6.23 -6.80 7.60
CA TYR A 32 -5.09 -5.89 7.70
C TYR A 32 -5.13 -4.83 6.61
N LEU A 33 -4.92 -3.59 7.04
CA LEU A 33 -4.84 -2.42 6.18
C LEU A 33 -3.39 -1.94 6.09
N TYR A 34 -2.89 -1.84 4.87
CA TYR A 34 -1.62 -1.20 4.55
C TYR A 34 -1.88 0.23 4.13
N VAL A 35 -1.15 1.16 4.73
CA VAL A 35 -1.31 2.60 4.49
C VAL A 35 0.05 3.19 4.13
N ALA A 36 0.11 3.90 3.00
CA ALA A 36 1.22 4.77 2.65
C ALA A 36 0.96 6.16 3.25
N ASP A 37 1.77 6.59 4.21
CA ASP A 37 1.64 7.86 4.96
C ASP A 37 3.01 8.41 5.39
N GLY A 38 3.92 8.65 4.43
CA GLY A 38 5.34 8.95 4.73
C GLY A 38 6.16 7.76 5.27
N GLY A 39 5.48 6.64 5.51
CA GLY A 39 5.97 5.30 5.78
C GLY A 39 4.93 4.29 5.29
N LEU A 40 5.27 3.00 5.30
CA LEU A 40 4.29 1.92 5.21
C LEU A 40 3.80 1.56 6.62
N TYR A 41 2.53 1.75 6.89
CA TYR A 41 1.89 1.40 8.16
C TYR A 41 0.96 0.21 7.97
N VAL A 42 0.94 -0.67 8.96
CA VAL A 42 0.06 -1.84 9.01
C VAL A 42 -0.89 -1.67 10.18
N PHE A 43 -2.18 -1.79 9.92
CA PHE A 43 -3.24 -1.76 10.93
C PHE A 43 -4.05 -3.05 10.90
N ASP A 44 -4.34 -3.61 12.05
CA ASP A 44 -5.40 -4.59 12.25
C ASP A 44 -6.75 -3.86 12.25
N ILE A 45 -7.63 -4.25 11.32
CA ILE A 45 -8.97 -3.72 11.10
C ILE A 45 -10.06 -4.78 11.38
N SER A 46 -9.75 -5.84 12.12
CA SER A 46 -10.74 -6.86 12.56
C SER A 46 -11.91 -6.27 13.34
N ALA A 47 -11.68 -5.13 14.01
CA ALA A 47 -12.72 -4.24 14.52
C ALA A 47 -12.67 -2.90 13.76
N PRO A 48 -13.47 -2.71 12.69
CA PRO A 48 -13.37 -1.53 11.82
C PRO A 48 -13.61 -0.18 12.52
N SER A 49 -14.32 -0.19 13.66
CA SER A 49 -14.54 0.98 14.50
C SER A 49 -13.37 1.31 15.42
N GLN A 50 -12.38 0.43 15.54
CA GLN A 50 -11.21 0.59 16.40
C GLN A 50 -9.95 -0.05 15.76
N PRO A 51 -9.46 0.46 14.61
CA PRO A 51 -8.26 -0.08 14.01
C PRO A 51 -7.05 0.05 14.95
N LYS A 52 -6.18 -0.96 14.95
CA LYS A 52 -4.99 -1.00 15.81
C LYS A 52 -3.74 -1.04 14.96
N LYS A 53 -2.83 -0.10 15.17
CA LYS A 53 -1.53 -0.10 14.49
C LYS A 53 -0.72 -1.32 14.93
N CYS A 54 -0.31 -2.15 13.98
CA CYS A 54 0.56 -3.31 14.20
C CYS A 54 2.02 -2.97 13.93
N LYS A 55 2.30 -2.25 12.84
CA LYS A 55 3.67 -2.04 12.35
C LYS A 55 3.82 -0.69 11.65
N ALA A 56 5.03 -0.16 11.67
CA ALA A 56 5.46 0.95 10.81
C ALA A 56 6.80 0.58 10.20
N ILE A 57 6.93 0.76 8.89
CA ILE A 57 8.10 0.41 8.10
C ILE A 57 8.48 1.66 7.29
N PHE A 58 9.71 2.14 7.49
CA PHE A 58 10.24 3.28 6.75
C PHE A 58 11.26 2.77 5.74
N THR A 59 11.03 3.05 4.46
CA THR A 59 11.95 2.65 3.38
C THR A 59 12.96 3.74 3.01
N GLY A 60 12.87 4.92 3.62
CA GLY A 60 13.80 6.04 3.43
C GLY A 60 13.27 7.18 2.58
N ASP A 61 12.13 6.99 1.90
CA ASP A 61 11.42 8.02 1.14
C ASP A 61 9.90 7.89 1.36
N ILE A 62 9.13 8.82 0.78
CA ILE A 62 7.67 8.88 0.86
C ILE A 62 7.07 7.89 -0.12
N GLN A 63 6.35 6.91 0.42
CA GLN A 63 5.59 5.92 -0.35
C GLN A 63 4.42 6.63 -1.03
N GLN A 64 4.32 6.47 -2.34
CA GLN A 64 3.36 7.15 -3.21
C GLN A 64 2.14 6.28 -3.51
N ASP A 65 2.37 4.98 -3.70
CA ASP A 65 1.31 4.05 -4.10
C ASP A 65 1.65 2.62 -3.70
N LEU A 66 0.60 1.80 -3.61
CA LEU A 66 0.62 0.42 -3.15
C LEU A 66 -0.17 -0.44 -4.14
N ALA A 67 0.35 -1.62 -4.47
CA ALA A 67 -0.37 -2.66 -5.19
C ALA A 67 -0.08 -4.02 -4.58
N ILE A 68 -1.01 -4.96 -4.74
CA ILE A 68 -0.90 -6.32 -4.20
C ILE A 68 -1.10 -7.31 -5.33
N ASP A 69 -0.26 -8.34 -5.34
CA ASP A 69 -0.46 -9.54 -6.14
C ASP A 69 -0.15 -10.76 -5.27
N GLN A 70 -1.17 -11.58 -5.02
CA GLN A 70 -1.11 -12.74 -4.13
C GLN A 70 -0.53 -12.38 -2.75
N THR A 71 0.66 -12.88 -2.41
CA THR A 71 1.36 -12.65 -1.15
C THR A 71 2.41 -11.55 -1.24
N ASN A 72 2.46 -10.78 -2.34
CA ASN A 72 3.40 -9.69 -2.52
C ASN A 72 2.70 -8.33 -2.42
N LEU A 73 3.20 -7.48 -1.54
CA LEU A 73 2.89 -6.06 -1.49
C LEU A 73 4.01 -5.27 -2.17
N PHE A 74 3.64 -4.55 -3.23
CA PHE A 74 4.50 -3.65 -3.96
C PHE A 74 4.30 -2.23 -3.45
N VAL A 75 5.40 -1.57 -3.10
CA VAL A 75 5.42 -0.22 -2.55
C VAL A 75 6.29 0.63 -3.45
N VAL A 76 5.67 1.59 -4.14
CA VAL A 76 6.41 2.58 -4.93
C VAL A 76 6.66 3.81 -4.08
N GLU A 77 7.91 4.23 -4.06
CA GLU A 77 8.35 5.55 -3.61
C GLU A 77 8.99 6.31 -4.77
N LYS A 78 9.42 7.55 -4.54
CA LYS A 78 9.92 8.45 -5.59
C LYS A 78 10.99 7.83 -6.50
N LYS A 79 11.89 7.01 -5.95
CA LYS A 79 13.04 6.37 -6.65
C LYS A 79 13.15 4.87 -6.39
N GLY A 80 12.12 4.24 -5.86
CA GLY A 80 12.20 2.86 -5.40
C GLY A 80 10.91 2.09 -5.64
N LEU A 81 11.07 0.82 -5.97
CA LEU A 81 10.05 -0.20 -5.83
C LEU A 81 10.51 -1.17 -4.76
N HIS A 82 9.76 -1.30 -3.67
CA HIS A 82 10.00 -2.29 -2.62
C HIS A 82 8.95 -3.39 -2.71
N ILE A 83 9.39 -4.63 -2.54
CA ILE A 83 8.52 -5.80 -2.56
C ILE A 83 8.56 -6.43 -1.18
N PHE A 84 7.40 -6.62 -0.59
CA PHE A 84 7.22 -7.25 0.71
C PHE A 84 6.41 -8.53 0.57
N ASP A 85 6.89 -9.61 1.19
CA ASP A 85 6.07 -10.79 1.46
C ASP A 85 5.09 -10.47 2.60
N ILE A 86 3.81 -10.69 2.34
CA ILE A 86 2.67 -10.48 3.23
C ILE A 86 1.92 -11.79 3.52
N THR A 87 2.57 -12.96 3.37
CA THR A 87 2.03 -14.27 3.78
C THR A 87 1.55 -14.25 5.24
N ASN A 88 2.24 -13.49 6.10
CA ASN A 88 1.67 -13.01 7.37
C ASN A 88 1.31 -11.53 7.23
N PRO A 89 0.03 -11.18 7.01
CA PRO A 89 -0.35 -9.81 6.71
C PRO A 89 -0.04 -8.82 7.85
N LYS A 90 0.00 -9.29 9.10
CA LYS A 90 0.37 -8.49 10.27
C LYS A 90 1.84 -8.06 10.25
N GLU A 91 2.70 -8.87 9.65
CA GLU A 91 4.16 -8.72 9.71
C GLU A 91 4.79 -8.81 8.32
N PRO A 92 4.62 -7.78 7.46
CA PRO A 92 5.30 -7.74 6.18
C PRO A 92 6.82 -7.84 6.32
N VAL A 93 7.43 -8.60 5.44
CA VAL A 93 8.89 -8.81 5.35
C VAL A 93 9.36 -8.34 3.98
N LYS A 94 10.30 -7.40 3.94
CA LYS A 94 10.87 -6.94 2.67
C LYS A 94 11.67 -8.09 2.04
N VAL A 95 11.30 -8.50 0.84
CA VAL A 95 11.98 -9.57 0.09
C VAL A 95 12.85 -9.03 -1.03
N ASN A 96 12.52 -7.87 -1.61
CA ASN A 96 13.31 -7.28 -2.68
C ASN A 96 13.15 -5.75 -2.75
N SER A 97 14.04 -5.09 -3.48
CA SER A 97 13.85 -3.73 -3.93
C SER A 97 14.60 -3.44 -5.22
N LEU A 98 14.00 -2.62 -6.06
CA LEU A 98 14.56 -2.14 -7.30
C LEU A 98 14.66 -0.62 -7.23
N THR A 99 15.76 -0.07 -7.75
CA THR A 99 15.81 1.35 -8.08
C THR A 99 15.03 1.55 -9.37
N ILE A 100 14.12 2.52 -9.37
CA ILE A 100 13.36 2.93 -10.56
C ILE A 100 13.67 4.40 -10.85
N PRO A 101 13.44 4.89 -12.07
CA PRO A 101 13.62 6.31 -12.39
C PRO A 101 12.83 7.22 -11.44
N ASP A 102 13.40 8.40 -11.21
CA ASP A 102 12.81 9.44 -10.37
C ASP A 102 11.41 9.79 -10.87
N SER A 103 10.53 10.22 -9.96
CA SER A 103 9.17 10.69 -10.27
C SER A 103 8.27 9.58 -10.81
N SER A 104 8.35 8.42 -10.15
CA SER A 104 7.39 7.32 -10.26
C SER A 104 6.25 7.51 -9.25
N TYR A 105 4.99 7.40 -9.70
CA TYR A 105 3.83 7.84 -8.89
C TYR A 105 2.76 6.79 -8.65
N ARG A 106 2.49 5.93 -9.64
CA ARG A 106 1.38 4.97 -9.57
C ARG A 106 1.85 3.60 -9.98
N ILE A 107 1.29 2.59 -9.34
CA ILE A 107 1.61 1.19 -9.59
C ILE A 107 0.33 0.38 -9.83
N SER A 108 0.41 -0.54 -10.78
CA SER A 108 -0.55 -1.61 -10.96
C SER A 108 0.20 -2.91 -11.21
N VAL A 109 -0.38 -4.04 -10.82
CA VAL A 109 0.21 -5.36 -11.06
C VAL A 109 -0.81 -6.22 -11.77
N ARG A 110 -0.38 -6.88 -12.84
CA ARG A 110 -1.23 -7.76 -13.64
C ARG A 110 -0.37 -8.72 -14.45
N ASP A 111 -0.81 -9.98 -14.57
CA ASP A 111 -0.20 -10.98 -15.45
C ASP A 111 1.33 -11.07 -15.26
N GLN A 112 1.79 -11.18 -14.00
CA GLN A 112 3.22 -11.19 -13.61
C GLN A 112 4.03 -9.95 -14.02
N ASN A 113 3.37 -8.83 -14.29
CA ASN A 113 4.02 -7.58 -14.64
C ASN A 113 3.62 -6.46 -13.68
N VAL A 114 4.59 -5.64 -13.31
CA VAL A 114 4.42 -4.40 -12.57
C VAL A 114 4.45 -3.24 -13.55
N PHE A 115 3.39 -2.46 -13.57
CA PHE A 115 3.20 -1.27 -14.40
C PHE A 115 3.36 -0.03 -13.54
N ILE A 116 4.33 0.82 -13.87
CA ILE A 116 4.62 2.04 -13.12
C ILE A 116 4.44 3.26 -14.01
N ALA A 117 3.53 4.16 -13.62
CA ALA A 117 3.41 5.46 -14.24
C ALA A 117 4.51 6.38 -13.70
N ASN A 118 5.38 6.82 -14.60
CA ASN A 118 6.48 7.75 -14.35
C ASN A 118 6.27 9.03 -15.16
N TYR A 119 6.56 10.17 -14.55
CA TYR A 119 6.32 11.46 -15.19
C TYR A 119 7.27 11.76 -16.35
N TYR A 120 8.52 11.30 -16.29
CA TYR A 120 9.53 11.55 -17.33
C TYR A 120 9.65 10.42 -18.35
N GLU A 121 9.48 9.17 -17.90
CA GLU A 121 9.71 7.97 -18.71
C GLU A 121 8.41 7.36 -19.26
N GLY A 122 7.24 7.90 -18.89
CA GLY A 122 5.95 7.37 -19.31
C GLY A 122 5.55 6.12 -18.53
N LEU A 123 5.44 4.97 -19.19
CA LEU A 123 5.02 3.71 -18.56
C LEU A 123 6.20 2.74 -18.49
N LEU A 124 6.65 2.41 -17.28
CA LEU A 124 7.58 1.31 -17.06
C LEU A 124 6.82 0.01 -16.87
N ILE A 125 7.35 -1.07 -17.44
CA ILE A 125 6.83 -2.43 -17.29
C ILE A 125 7.98 -3.29 -16.79
N ILE A 126 7.80 -3.93 -15.63
CA ILE A 126 8.79 -4.78 -14.99
C ILE A 126 8.21 -6.18 -14.85
N GLY A 127 8.86 -7.18 -15.43
CA GLY A 127 8.49 -8.59 -15.28
C GLY A 127 8.86 -9.15 -13.90
N LEU A 128 8.00 -10.01 -13.37
CA LEU A 128 8.20 -10.76 -12.14
C LEU A 128 8.55 -12.21 -12.51
N GLU A 129 9.82 -12.44 -12.87
CA GLU A 129 10.38 -13.78 -13.12
C GLU A 129 10.99 -14.39 -11.85
#